data_AF-A0A847UX72-F1
#
_entry.id   AF-A0A847UX72-F1
#
_cell.length_a   1.000
_cell.length_b   1.000
_cell.length_c   1.000
_cell.angle_alpha   90.00
_cell.angle_beta   90.00
_cell.angle_gamma   90.00
#
_symmetry.space_group_name_H-M   'P 1'
#
loop_
_entity.id
_entity.type
_entity.pdbx_description
1 polymer ?
#
loop_
_entity_poly.entity_id
_entity_poly.type
_entity_poly.pdbx_seq_one_letter_code
_entity_poly.pdbx_strand_id
1 'polypeptide(L)'
;MKFPSFTLQTLGILALAAGLGLAFNANRPDSLPLVRVHEVAVQASPQDNEITLHDAAQLSASGQAVFVDARDASDYAQGHIAGALSLPAFSFTQDFPLVRDSLHNSTVITYCDGEHCELSRDLAEQLKAHGLRNVRVLKNGWTLWRDKGLPTATGQEPLLREPQELEHPAQESLSQETPRLEHAPQQTMPDGPAPEQSTPEGIAHPQEPAQEKSAPQEATPQEPLLQKTPPQESKPTGDQS
;
A
#
# COMPACT_ATOMS: atom_id res chain seq x y z
N MET A 1 14.83 65.45 -8.34
CA MET A 1 13.41 65.50 -8.74
C MET A 1 12.58 65.77 -7.49
N LYS A 2 11.56 66.63 -7.53
CA LYS A 2 10.61 66.80 -6.41
C LYS A 2 9.42 65.88 -6.67
N PHE A 3 9.31 64.80 -5.92
CA PHE A 3 8.10 63.96 -5.94
C PHE A 3 6.93 64.79 -5.39
N PRO A 4 5.78 64.87 -6.09
CA PRO A 4 4.63 65.60 -5.57
C PRO A 4 4.13 64.91 -4.28
N SER A 5 3.81 65.70 -3.24
CA SER A 5 3.42 65.21 -1.91
C SER A 5 2.40 64.05 -1.96
N PHE A 6 1.45 64.15 -2.89
CA PHE A 6 0.44 63.13 -3.18
C PHE A 6 1.03 61.73 -3.47
N THR A 7 2.12 61.64 -4.25
CA THR A 7 2.76 60.34 -4.55
C THR A 7 3.49 59.72 -3.35
N LEU A 8 4.00 60.55 -2.44
CA LEU A 8 4.61 60.07 -1.20
C LEU A 8 3.52 59.60 -0.22
N GLN A 9 2.38 60.30 -0.18
CA GLN A 9 1.21 59.92 0.61
C GLN A 9 0.59 58.60 0.12
N THR A 10 0.40 58.40 -1.19
CA THR A 10 -0.16 57.14 -1.71
C THR A 10 0.76 55.95 -1.49
N LEU A 11 2.08 56.11 -1.66
CA LEU A 11 3.06 55.06 -1.31
C LEU A 11 3.05 54.75 0.20
N GLY A 12 2.94 55.76 1.06
CA GLY A 12 2.82 55.58 2.50
C GLY A 12 1.56 54.79 2.91
N ILE A 13 0.42 55.11 2.29
CA ILE A 13 -0.85 54.38 2.53
C ILE A 13 -0.75 52.93 2.06
N LEU A 14 -0.19 52.68 0.87
CA LEU A 14 0.00 51.31 0.35
C LEU A 14 0.93 50.48 1.23
N ALA A 15 2.06 51.04 1.68
CA ALA A 15 2.99 50.37 2.58
C ALA A 15 2.36 50.06 3.94
N LEU A 16 1.57 51.00 4.50
CA LEU A 16 0.89 50.81 5.77
C LEU A 16 -0.24 49.76 5.67
N ALA A 17 -1.00 49.76 4.58
CA ALA A 17 -2.02 48.74 4.31
C ALA A 17 -1.42 47.34 4.14
N ALA A 18 -0.31 47.22 3.41
CA ALA A 18 0.43 45.96 3.28
C ALA A 18 0.99 45.49 4.64
N GLY A 19 1.59 46.39 5.43
CA GLY A 19 2.08 46.08 6.77
C GLY A 19 0.99 45.59 7.72
N LEU A 20 -0.17 46.24 7.75
CA LEU A 20 -1.33 45.81 8.53
C LEU A 20 -1.87 44.45 8.05
N GLY A 21 -1.95 44.22 6.75
CA GLY A 21 -2.37 42.93 6.18
C GLY A 21 -1.44 41.79 6.60
N LEU A 22 -0.13 42.02 6.55
CA LEU A 22 0.88 41.05 6.99
C LEU A 22 0.83 40.78 8.50
N ALA A 23 0.69 41.83 9.32
CA ALA A 23 0.58 41.70 10.77
C ALA A 23 -0.71 40.97 11.19
N PHE A 24 -1.84 41.26 10.54
CA PHE A 24 -3.10 40.57 10.79
C PHE A 24 -3.07 39.12 10.34
N ASN A 25 -2.41 38.82 9.20
CA ASN A 25 -2.19 37.45 8.75
C ASN A 25 -1.36 36.65 9.75
N ALA A 26 -0.24 37.21 10.23
CA ALA A 26 0.68 36.55 11.17
C ALA A 26 0.13 36.38 12.59
N ASN A 27 -0.85 37.19 13.02
CA ASN A 27 -1.49 37.07 14.32
C ASN A 27 -2.78 36.22 14.30
N ARG A 28 -3.06 35.53 13.17
CA ARG A 28 -4.19 34.62 13.01
C ARG A 28 -3.71 33.18 13.18
N PRO A 29 -4.41 32.32 13.95
CA PRO A 29 -4.02 30.90 14.09
C PRO A 29 -3.94 30.17 12.74
N ASP A 30 -4.80 30.56 11.78
CA ASP A 30 -4.76 30.09 10.39
C ASP A 30 -4.07 31.14 9.48
N SER A 31 -2.76 31.34 9.69
CA SER A 31 -1.93 32.24 8.88
C SER A 31 -1.77 31.69 7.44
N LEU A 32 -2.09 32.49 6.41
CA LEU A 32 -1.90 32.07 5.02
C LEU A 32 -0.42 32.23 4.59
N PRO A 33 0.21 31.22 3.98
CA PRO A 33 1.59 31.31 3.51
C PRO A 33 1.70 32.25 2.30
N LEU A 34 2.60 33.23 2.39
CA LEU A 34 2.82 34.25 1.35
C LEU A 34 3.52 33.69 0.10
N VAL A 35 4.19 32.54 0.24
CA VAL A 35 4.74 31.75 -0.86
C VAL A 35 4.10 30.37 -0.77
N ARG A 36 3.23 30.04 -1.74
CA ARG A 36 2.82 28.65 -1.97
C ARG A 36 3.99 27.89 -2.58
N VAL A 37 4.82 27.31 -1.72
CA VAL A 37 5.41 26.01 -2.06
C VAL A 37 4.23 25.10 -2.36
N HIS A 38 4.28 24.37 -3.48
CA HIS A 38 3.26 23.36 -3.78
C HIS A 38 3.53 22.11 -2.92
N GLU A 39 3.39 22.26 -1.61
CA GLU A 39 3.01 21.14 -0.78
C GLU A 39 1.64 20.68 -1.30
N VAL A 40 1.56 19.44 -1.79
CA VAL A 40 0.35 18.86 -2.37
C VAL A 40 -0.59 18.46 -1.24
N ALA A 41 -0.96 19.45 -0.42
CA ALA A 41 -2.04 19.41 0.52
C ALA A 41 -3.36 19.36 -0.27
N VAL A 42 -3.66 18.18 -0.81
CA VAL A 42 -5.00 17.85 -1.29
C VAL A 42 -5.93 18.12 -0.11
N GLN A 43 -6.83 19.09 -0.27
CA GLN A 43 -7.71 19.48 0.81
C GLN A 43 -8.71 18.35 1.04
N ALA A 44 -8.48 17.61 2.12
CA ALA A 44 -9.34 16.50 2.52
C ALA A 44 -10.72 17.04 2.92
N SER A 45 -11.67 16.94 2.00
CA SER A 45 -13.06 16.74 2.39
C SER A 45 -13.12 15.47 3.25
N PRO A 46 -13.94 15.39 4.32
CA PRO A 46 -13.98 14.20 5.18
C PRO A 46 -14.30 12.88 4.47
N GLN A 47 -14.80 12.93 3.22
CA GLN A 47 -15.11 11.78 2.36
C GLN A 47 -14.01 11.50 1.29
N ASP A 48 -13.12 12.45 0.97
CA ASP A 48 -12.14 12.35 -0.13
C ASP A 48 -10.71 12.03 0.36
N ASN A 49 -10.58 11.05 1.25
CA ASN A 49 -9.28 10.56 1.67
C ASN A 49 -8.64 9.62 0.64
N GLU A 50 -9.38 9.19 -0.39
CA GLU A 50 -8.86 8.36 -1.47
C GLU A 50 -7.80 9.10 -2.31
N ILE A 51 -6.87 8.36 -2.92
CA ILE A 51 -5.89 8.87 -3.89
C ILE A 51 -6.00 8.07 -5.19
N THR A 52 -5.86 8.74 -6.34
CA THR A 52 -5.89 8.03 -7.63
C THR A 52 -4.61 7.22 -7.82
N LEU A 53 -4.71 6.14 -8.61
CA LEU A 53 -3.53 5.34 -8.98
C LEU A 53 -2.44 6.18 -9.67
N HIS A 54 -2.82 7.21 -10.44
CA HIS A 54 -1.87 8.10 -11.11
C HIS A 54 -1.07 8.94 -10.09
N ASP A 55 -1.76 9.60 -9.17
CA ASP A 55 -1.13 10.46 -8.16
C ASP A 55 -0.29 9.60 -7.19
N ALA A 56 -0.78 8.41 -6.81
CA ALA A 56 -0.03 7.46 -6.01
C ALA A 56 1.27 7.01 -6.73
N ALA A 57 1.19 6.67 -8.02
CA ALA A 57 2.38 6.30 -8.80
C ALA A 57 3.39 7.46 -8.91
N GLN A 58 2.92 8.72 -9.06
CA GLN A 58 3.79 9.89 -9.04
C GLN A 58 4.48 10.10 -7.69
N LEU A 59 3.76 9.95 -6.57
CA LEU A 59 4.33 10.08 -5.23
C LEU A 59 5.33 8.96 -4.90
N SER A 60 5.06 7.74 -5.37
CA SER A 60 6.00 6.61 -5.29
C SER A 60 7.28 6.89 -6.07
N ALA A 61 7.17 7.25 -7.36
CA ALA A 61 8.31 7.51 -8.24
C ALA A 61 9.18 8.69 -7.80
N SER A 62 8.63 9.62 -7.01
CA SER A 62 9.34 10.77 -6.44
C SER A 62 9.78 10.58 -4.98
N GLY A 63 9.48 9.43 -4.35
CA GLY A 63 9.81 9.16 -2.94
C GLY A 63 9.09 10.07 -1.94
N GLN A 64 7.99 10.72 -2.33
CA GLN A 64 7.25 11.69 -1.51
C GLN A 64 6.15 11.07 -0.64
N ALA A 65 5.91 9.75 -0.76
CA ALA A 65 4.98 9.02 0.08
C ALA A 65 5.53 7.65 0.50
N VAL A 66 5.16 7.23 1.71
CA VAL A 66 5.37 5.89 2.23
C VAL A 66 4.11 5.07 2.00
N PHE A 67 4.26 3.92 1.35
CA PHE A 67 3.16 2.98 1.11
C PHE A 67 3.04 2.01 2.27
N VAL A 68 1.80 1.64 2.62
CA VAL A 68 1.52 0.74 3.74
C VAL A 68 0.48 -0.29 3.33
N ASP A 69 0.86 -1.56 3.40
CA ASP A 69 0.01 -2.70 3.05
C ASP A 69 -0.83 -3.12 4.26
N ALA A 70 -2.15 -3.07 4.12
CA ALA A 70 -3.10 -3.40 5.18
C ALA A 70 -3.49 -4.90 5.20
N ARG A 71 -3.05 -5.69 4.21
CA ARG A 71 -3.32 -7.13 4.08
C ARG A 71 -2.47 -7.94 5.05
N ASP A 72 -2.78 -9.22 5.17
CA ASP A 72 -1.99 -10.17 5.97
C ASP A 72 -0.54 -10.28 5.46
N ALA A 73 0.39 -10.50 6.40
CA ALA A 73 1.82 -10.55 6.12
C ALA A 73 2.22 -11.63 5.08
N SER A 74 1.42 -12.69 4.93
CA SER A 74 1.59 -13.71 3.89
C SER A 74 1.34 -13.18 2.48
N ASP A 75 0.37 -12.29 2.30
CA ASP A 75 -0.01 -11.75 0.99
C ASP A 75 0.91 -10.60 0.59
N TYR A 76 1.35 -9.80 1.57
CA TYR A 76 2.50 -8.91 1.41
C TYR A 76 3.76 -9.69 0.98
N ALA A 77 4.09 -10.80 1.65
CA ALA A 77 5.29 -11.58 1.33
C ALA A 77 5.24 -12.22 -0.07
N GLN A 78 4.06 -12.60 -0.56
CA GLN A 78 3.86 -13.08 -1.93
C GLN A 78 4.03 -11.96 -2.98
N GLY A 79 3.67 -10.72 -2.63
CA GLY A 79 3.98 -9.55 -3.44
C GLY A 79 3.33 -8.27 -2.90
N HIS A 80 4.06 -7.17 -2.97
CA HIS A 80 3.66 -5.85 -2.48
C HIS A 80 4.20 -4.72 -3.37
N ILE A 81 3.73 -3.50 -3.13
CA ILE A 81 4.25 -2.29 -3.79
C ILE A 81 5.71 -2.09 -3.33
N ALA A 82 6.66 -1.91 -4.25
CA ALA A 82 8.05 -1.69 -3.87
C ALA A 82 8.20 -0.39 -3.05
N GLY A 83 8.86 -0.45 -1.89
CA GLY A 83 8.89 0.64 -0.91
C GLY A 83 7.81 0.58 0.17
N ALA A 84 6.93 -0.44 0.16
CA ALA A 84 5.80 -0.52 1.10
C ALA A 84 6.17 -1.22 2.41
N LEU A 85 5.67 -0.67 3.51
CA LEU A 85 5.74 -1.30 4.83
C LEU A 85 4.53 -2.23 5.02
N SER A 86 4.73 -3.41 5.59
CA SER A 86 3.62 -4.26 6.04
C SER A 86 3.08 -3.73 7.37
N LEU A 87 1.77 -3.48 7.46
CA LEU A 87 1.07 -3.15 8.69
C LEU A 87 -0.36 -3.70 8.61
N PRO A 88 -0.54 -5.03 8.79
CA PRO A 88 -1.85 -5.66 8.66
C PRO A 88 -2.87 -5.02 9.60
N ALA A 89 -4.07 -4.72 9.10
CA ALA A 89 -5.06 -3.97 9.87
C ALA A 89 -5.49 -4.68 11.18
N PHE A 90 -5.42 -6.02 11.21
CA PHE A 90 -5.75 -6.85 12.38
C PHE A 90 -4.63 -6.92 13.44
N SER A 91 -3.36 -6.72 13.06
CA SER A 91 -2.20 -6.73 13.97
C SER A 91 -1.67 -5.33 14.31
N PHE A 92 -2.36 -4.27 13.88
CA PHE A 92 -1.97 -2.87 14.06
C PHE A 92 -1.41 -2.54 15.45
N THR A 93 -2.07 -2.96 16.54
CA THR A 93 -1.62 -2.70 17.92
C THR A 93 -0.22 -3.25 18.22
N GLN A 94 0.16 -4.37 17.60
CA GLN A 94 1.46 -5.02 17.76
C GLN A 94 2.53 -4.40 16.86
N ASP A 95 2.18 -4.11 15.61
CA ASP A 95 3.16 -3.79 14.56
C ASP A 95 3.35 -2.28 14.36
N PHE A 96 2.32 -1.46 14.60
CA PHE A 96 2.41 0.00 14.47
C PHE A 96 3.55 0.63 15.29
N PRO A 97 3.83 0.22 16.55
CA PRO A 97 4.98 0.73 17.30
C PRO A 97 6.35 0.52 16.61
N LEU A 98 6.48 -0.47 15.73
CA LEU A 98 7.72 -0.77 15.00
C LEU A 98 7.94 0.13 13.79
N VAL A 99 6.85 0.57 13.14
CA VAL A 99 6.88 1.36 11.90
C VAL A 99 6.53 2.84 12.07
N ARG A 100 5.96 3.22 13.23
CA ARG A 100 5.47 4.58 13.53
C ARG A 100 6.46 5.67 13.16
N ASP A 101 7.72 5.50 13.53
CA ASP A 101 8.73 6.55 13.38
C ASP A 101 9.09 6.77 11.90
N SER A 102 9.02 5.73 11.05
CA SER A 102 9.15 5.80 9.58
C SER A 102 7.94 6.43 8.88
N LEU A 103 6.77 6.45 9.54
CA LEU A 103 5.54 7.05 9.02
C LEU A 103 5.34 8.50 9.50
N HIS A 104 6.11 8.96 10.49
CA HIS A 104 5.92 10.26 11.10
C HIS A 104 6.38 11.40 10.19
N ASN A 105 5.52 12.41 9.99
CA ASN A 105 5.69 13.53 9.04
C ASN A 105 5.71 13.15 7.55
N SER A 106 5.49 11.88 7.19
CA SER A 106 5.39 11.44 5.79
C SER A 106 3.96 11.57 5.25
N THR A 107 3.81 11.68 3.92
CA THR A 107 2.55 11.31 3.24
C THR A 107 2.41 9.80 3.30
N VAL A 108 1.36 9.28 3.93
CA VAL A 108 1.13 7.83 4.04
C VAL A 108 0.01 7.42 3.11
N ILE A 109 0.25 6.38 2.30
CA ILE A 109 -0.75 5.80 1.39
C ILE A 109 -1.01 4.36 1.84
N THR A 110 -2.16 4.11 2.46
CA THR A 110 -2.59 2.75 2.81
C THR A 110 -3.24 2.08 1.60
N TYR A 111 -3.06 0.77 1.45
CA TYR A 111 -3.70 0.00 0.39
C TYR A 111 -4.05 -1.44 0.81
N CYS A 112 -4.94 -2.05 0.03
CA CYS A 112 -5.38 -3.43 0.12
C CYS A 112 -5.57 -3.97 -1.31
N ASP A 113 -6.02 -5.22 -1.48
CA ASP A 113 -6.50 -5.78 -2.73
C ASP A 113 -8.03 -5.87 -2.76
N GLY A 114 -8.63 -5.58 -3.92
CA GLY A 114 -10.08 -5.65 -4.15
C GLY A 114 -10.82 -4.31 -4.10
N GLU A 115 -11.83 -4.16 -4.95
CA GLU A 115 -12.73 -2.99 -5.05
C GLU A 115 -13.63 -2.78 -3.82
N HIS A 116 -13.77 -3.81 -2.99
CA HIS A 116 -14.62 -3.84 -1.79
C HIS A 116 -13.83 -4.18 -0.52
N CYS A 117 -12.50 -4.14 -0.55
CA CYS A 117 -11.70 -4.27 0.67
C CYS A 117 -11.68 -2.95 1.45
N GLU A 118 -12.02 -3.03 2.72
CA GLU A 118 -12.05 -1.88 3.63
C GLU A 118 -10.80 -1.77 4.53
N LEU A 119 -9.93 -2.79 4.56
CA LEU A 119 -8.75 -2.83 5.45
C LEU A 119 -7.83 -1.61 5.28
N SER A 120 -7.70 -1.07 4.06
CA SER A 120 -6.91 0.14 3.80
C SER A 120 -7.54 1.40 4.41
N ARG A 121 -8.87 1.47 4.48
CA ARG A 121 -9.62 2.55 5.14
C ARG A 121 -9.56 2.39 6.66
N ASP A 122 -9.81 1.19 7.17
CA ASP A 122 -9.70 0.87 8.61
C ASP A 122 -8.28 1.18 9.13
N LEU A 123 -7.24 0.83 8.38
CA LEU A 123 -5.87 1.19 8.71
C LEU A 123 -5.61 2.69 8.65
N ALA A 124 -6.16 3.41 7.67
CA ALA A 124 -6.01 4.86 7.58
C ALA A 124 -6.70 5.59 8.75
N GLU A 125 -7.84 5.10 9.22
CA GLU A 125 -8.54 5.62 10.39
C GLU A 125 -7.74 5.36 11.68
N GLN A 126 -7.17 4.16 11.85
CA GLN A 126 -6.27 3.84 12.96
C GLN A 126 -5.03 4.75 12.96
N LEU A 127 -4.33 4.90 11.83
CA LEU A 127 -3.17 5.80 11.71
C LEU A 127 -3.52 7.26 12.06
N LYS A 128 -4.68 7.75 11.64
CA LYS A 128 -5.18 9.10 11.99
C LYS A 128 -5.48 9.24 13.47
N ALA A 129 -6.12 8.24 14.08
CA ALA A 129 -6.38 8.21 15.53
C ALA A 129 -5.07 8.23 16.35
N HIS A 130 -3.99 7.67 15.79
CA HIS A 130 -2.64 7.71 16.36
C HIS A 130 -1.81 8.95 15.96
N GLY A 131 -2.43 9.97 15.36
CA GLY A 131 -1.86 11.30 15.17
C GLY A 131 -1.23 11.58 13.81
N LEU A 132 -1.26 10.62 12.86
CA LEU A 132 -0.76 10.85 11.51
C LEU A 132 -1.76 11.72 10.73
N ARG A 133 -1.30 12.88 10.24
CA ARG A 133 -2.18 13.89 9.64
C ARG A 133 -2.44 13.68 8.15
N ASN A 134 -1.43 13.23 7.41
CA ASN A 134 -1.49 13.08 5.95
C ASN A 134 -1.56 11.59 5.56
N VAL A 135 -2.73 10.99 5.78
CA VAL A 135 -2.99 9.58 5.45
C VAL A 135 -4.10 9.48 4.40
N ARG A 136 -3.78 8.79 3.30
CA ARG A 136 -4.59 8.62 2.09
C ARG A 136 -4.81 7.14 1.79
N VAL A 137 -5.89 6.83 1.10
CA VAL A 137 -6.29 5.44 0.79
C VAL A 137 -6.18 5.19 -0.72
N LEU A 138 -5.35 4.23 -1.14
CA LEU A 138 -5.37 3.72 -2.50
C LEU A 138 -6.32 2.51 -2.58
N LYS A 139 -7.54 2.77 -3.05
CA LYS A 139 -8.58 1.75 -3.22
C LYS A 139 -8.19 0.73 -4.29
N ASN A 140 -8.50 -0.55 -4.05
CA ASN A 140 -8.07 -1.69 -4.87
C ASN A 140 -6.57 -1.69 -5.22
N GLY A 141 -5.75 -1.10 -4.33
CA GLY A 141 -4.41 -0.63 -4.68
C GLY A 141 -3.47 -1.73 -5.16
N TRP A 142 -3.40 -2.88 -4.49
CA TRP A 142 -2.50 -3.95 -4.91
C TRP A 142 -2.83 -4.49 -6.30
N THR A 143 -4.11 -4.79 -6.54
CA THR A 143 -4.60 -5.28 -7.84
C THR A 143 -4.29 -4.28 -8.95
N LEU A 144 -4.69 -3.02 -8.78
CA LEU A 144 -4.50 -1.98 -9.78
C LEU A 144 -3.02 -1.68 -10.04
N TRP A 145 -2.18 -1.73 -9.00
CA TRP A 145 -0.74 -1.51 -9.11
C TRP A 145 -0.05 -2.58 -9.95
N ARG A 146 -0.29 -3.86 -9.59
CA ARG A 146 0.21 -5.02 -10.30
C ARG A 146 -0.31 -5.07 -11.75
N ASP A 147 -1.60 -4.83 -11.95
CA ASP A 147 -2.24 -4.92 -13.28
C ASP A 147 -1.80 -3.77 -14.22
N LYS A 148 -1.21 -2.69 -13.69
CA LYS A 148 -0.51 -1.65 -14.47
C LYS A 148 0.99 -1.90 -14.65
N GLY A 149 1.55 -2.98 -14.10
CA GLY A 149 2.98 -3.27 -14.18
C GLY A 149 3.85 -2.23 -13.47
N LEU A 150 3.33 -1.57 -12.44
CA LEU A 150 4.10 -0.64 -11.61
C LEU A 150 5.09 -1.42 -10.70
N PRO A 151 6.13 -0.78 -10.14
CA PRO A 151 7.19 -1.48 -9.41
C PRO A 151 6.68 -2.26 -8.19
N THR A 152 7.00 -3.55 -8.12
CA THR A 152 6.63 -4.47 -7.03
C THR A 152 7.87 -5.13 -6.41
N ALA A 153 7.70 -5.61 -5.18
CA ALA A 153 8.69 -6.40 -4.44
C ALA A 153 8.02 -7.64 -3.82
N THR A 154 8.82 -8.56 -3.29
CA THR A 154 8.39 -9.81 -2.62
C THR A 154 9.25 -10.07 -1.38
N GLY A 155 8.78 -10.93 -0.48
CA GLY A 155 9.47 -11.21 0.79
C GLY A 155 9.18 -10.17 1.87
N GLN A 156 10.18 -9.78 2.65
CA GLN A 156 10.07 -8.74 3.66
C GLN A 156 10.97 -7.57 3.26
N GLU A 157 10.42 -6.36 3.08
CA GLU A 157 11.24 -5.20 2.74
C GLU A 157 11.85 -4.58 4.02
N PRO A 158 13.16 -4.24 4.06
CA PRO A 158 13.77 -3.61 5.22
C PRO A 158 13.14 -2.24 5.51
N LEU A 159 12.92 -1.93 6.80
CA LEU A 159 12.30 -0.68 7.27
C LEU A 159 13.20 0.58 7.15
N LEU A 160 14.07 0.64 6.13
CA LEU A 160 14.85 1.82 5.76
C LEU A 160 15.49 1.62 4.39
N ARG A 161 15.28 2.57 3.45
CA ARG A 161 16.35 2.90 2.52
C ARG A 161 17.40 3.65 3.32
N GLU A 162 18.53 3.01 3.61
CA GLU A 162 19.77 3.77 3.79
C GLU A 162 19.92 4.70 2.57
N PRO A 163 20.20 6.01 2.77
CA PRO A 163 20.43 6.92 1.66
C PRO A 163 21.50 6.32 0.76
N GLN A 164 21.20 6.15 -0.52
CA GLN A 164 22.13 5.53 -1.46
C GLN A 164 23.41 6.38 -1.50
N GLU A 165 24.49 5.88 -0.89
CA GLU A 165 25.79 6.52 -1.00
C GLU A 165 26.20 6.51 -2.47
N LEU A 166 26.58 7.69 -2.96
CA LEU A 166 26.64 8.00 -4.37
C LEU A 166 27.82 7.28 -5.03
N GLU A 167 27.51 6.23 -5.80
CA GLU A 167 28.20 5.80 -7.03
C GLU A 167 29.74 5.95 -7.04
N HIS A 168 30.48 4.92 -6.61
CA HIS A 168 31.89 4.77 -6.97
C HIS A 168 32.30 3.31 -7.33
N PRO A 169 31.86 2.75 -8.46
CA PRO A 169 32.54 1.63 -9.12
C PRO A 169 33.70 2.17 -9.97
N ALA A 170 34.65 2.86 -9.35
CA ALA A 170 35.81 3.43 -10.03
C ALA A 170 37.09 2.66 -9.68
N GLN A 171 37.64 1.97 -10.68
CA GLN A 171 39.03 1.49 -10.73
C GLN A 171 39.38 0.28 -9.82
N GLU A 172 39.10 -0.95 -10.28
CA GLU A 172 40.11 -2.01 -10.20
C GLU A 172 40.49 -2.35 -11.65
N SER A 173 41.77 -2.15 -11.99
CA SER A 173 42.21 -2.03 -13.37
C SER A 173 42.37 -3.36 -14.09
N LEU A 174 41.85 -3.39 -15.32
CA LEU A 174 42.33 -4.18 -16.45
C LEU A 174 43.85 -4.41 -16.39
N SER A 175 44.30 -5.59 -15.96
CA SER A 175 45.73 -5.92 -15.80
C SER A 175 45.98 -7.43 -15.85
N GLN A 176 45.74 -8.05 -17.02
CA GLN A 176 46.35 -9.34 -17.37
C GLN A 176 46.90 -9.29 -18.80
N GLU A 177 48.08 -8.69 -18.88
CA GLU A 177 48.99 -8.79 -20.02
C GLU A 177 49.43 -10.26 -20.19
N THR A 178 49.38 -10.80 -21.41
CA THR A 178 49.89 -12.15 -21.71
C THR A 178 51.21 -12.05 -22.45
N PRO A 179 52.23 -12.84 -22.02
CA PRO A 179 52.88 -13.69 -23.02
C PRO A 179 53.32 -15.08 -22.51
N ARG A 180 52.79 -16.12 -23.18
CA ARG A 180 53.49 -17.28 -23.77
C ARG A 180 54.83 -17.76 -23.15
N LEU A 181 54.88 -19.02 -22.70
CA LEU A 181 55.76 -20.14 -23.15
C LEU A 181 55.40 -21.40 -22.32
N GLU A 182 54.90 -22.49 -22.92
CA GLU A 182 55.66 -23.65 -23.44
C GLU A 182 56.31 -24.54 -22.35
N HIS A 183 55.74 -25.73 -22.09
CA HIS A 183 56.40 -27.07 -22.02
C HIS A 183 55.46 -28.15 -21.43
N ALA A 184 55.41 -29.32 -22.07
CA ALA A 184 54.83 -30.59 -21.57
C ALA A 184 55.99 -31.58 -21.26
N PRO A 185 55.82 -32.88 -20.89
CA PRO A 185 54.59 -33.68 -20.71
C PRO A 185 54.57 -34.73 -19.54
N GLN A 186 53.41 -35.41 -19.38
CA GLN A 186 53.19 -36.82 -18.93
C GLN A 186 53.51 -37.32 -17.48
N GLN A 187 52.51 -37.99 -16.88
CA GLN A 187 52.53 -39.29 -16.15
C GLN A 187 51.08 -39.62 -15.66
N THR A 188 50.26 -40.44 -16.35
CA THR A 188 50.06 -41.91 -16.23
C THR A 188 49.53 -42.46 -14.89
N MET A 189 48.19 -42.73 -14.84
CA MET A 189 47.43 -43.96 -14.44
C MET A 189 47.99 -44.94 -13.35
N PRO A 190 47.18 -45.74 -12.58
CA PRO A 190 45.90 -46.36 -13.01
C PRO A 190 44.76 -46.67 -11.96
N ASP A 191 43.62 -47.09 -12.52
CA ASP A 191 42.57 -48.06 -12.10
C ASP A 191 42.10 -48.33 -10.64
N GLY A 192 40.85 -47.91 -10.36
CA GLY A 192 39.71 -48.77 -9.97
C GLY A 192 39.61 -49.39 -8.55
N PRO A 193 38.51 -50.14 -8.24
CA PRO A 193 37.17 -50.16 -8.84
C PRO A 193 36.02 -50.03 -7.80
N ALA A 194 34.78 -49.88 -8.28
CA ALA A 194 33.57 -50.13 -7.50
C ALA A 194 33.11 -51.60 -7.64
N PRO A 195 32.25 -52.11 -6.74
CA PRO A 195 31.34 -53.21 -7.06
C PRO A 195 29.85 -52.90 -6.84
N GLU A 196 29.02 -53.56 -7.63
CA GLU A 196 27.54 -53.50 -7.65
C GLU A 196 26.86 -54.45 -6.64
N GLN A 197 25.53 -54.59 -6.79
CA GLN A 197 24.62 -55.66 -6.32
C GLN A 197 24.05 -55.43 -4.89
N SER A 198 22.73 -55.56 -4.62
CA SER A 198 21.67 -56.31 -5.33
C SER A 198 20.26 -55.70 -5.15
N THR A 199 19.38 -55.87 -6.15
CA THR A 199 17.90 -55.94 -6.02
C THR A 199 17.48 -57.41 -5.78
N PRO A 200 16.19 -57.85 -5.77
CA PRO A 200 14.88 -57.15 -5.81
C PRO A 200 13.86 -57.61 -4.73
N GLU A 201 12.68 -56.97 -4.68
CA GLU A 201 11.31 -57.55 -4.58
C GLU A 201 10.34 -56.34 -4.48
N GLY A 202 9.22 -56.25 -5.22
CA GLY A 202 8.06 -57.14 -5.14
C GLY A 202 7.13 -56.60 -4.03
N ILE A 203 6.02 -55.92 -4.33
CA ILE A 203 4.72 -56.52 -4.72
C ILE A 203 3.88 -55.50 -5.51
N ALA A 204 2.99 -56.00 -6.38
CA ALA A 204 2.18 -55.21 -7.31
C ALA A 204 0.91 -54.58 -6.71
N HIS A 205 0.30 -53.67 -7.49
CA HIS A 205 -1.10 -53.23 -7.35
C HIS A 205 -2.09 -54.41 -7.35
N PRO A 206 -3.34 -54.20 -6.88
CA PRO A 206 -4.43 -54.02 -7.85
C PRO A 206 -5.28 -52.76 -7.65
N GLN A 207 -5.81 -52.24 -8.76
CA GLN A 207 -6.90 -51.24 -8.81
C GLN A 207 -8.28 -51.93 -8.76
N GLU A 208 -9.24 -51.27 -8.10
CA GLU A 208 -10.70 -51.28 -8.37
C GLU A 208 -11.49 -52.62 -8.28
N PRO A 209 -12.83 -52.61 -8.07
CA PRO A 209 -13.77 -52.20 -9.14
C PRO A 209 -15.07 -51.46 -8.72
N ALA A 210 -15.50 -50.56 -9.61
CA ALA A 210 -16.83 -50.42 -10.21
C ALA A 210 -18.12 -50.13 -9.38
N GLN A 211 -19.12 -49.63 -10.11
CA GLN A 211 -20.43 -49.16 -9.65
C GLN A 211 -21.56 -50.19 -9.92
N GLU A 212 -22.64 -50.16 -9.12
CA GLU A 212 -24.01 -50.60 -9.49
C GLU A 212 -24.97 -50.08 -8.38
N LYS A 213 -25.68 -48.95 -8.51
CA LYS A 213 -26.95 -48.74 -9.23
C LYS A 213 -28.18 -49.48 -8.65
N SER A 214 -29.04 -48.78 -7.90
CA SER A 214 -30.49 -49.04 -7.81
C SER A 214 -31.26 -47.88 -7.16
N ALA A 215 -32.32 -47.44 -7.84
CA ALA A 215 -33.46 -46.67 -7.31
C ALA A 215 -34.69 -47.64 -7.30
N PRO A 216 -35.96 -47.30 -6.92
CA PRO A 216 -36.63 -45.99 -7.06
C PRO A 216 -37.59 -45.55 -5.90
N GLN A 217 -38.16 -44.33 -6.04
CA GLN A 217 -39.53 -43.83 -5.70
C GLN A 217 -40.25 -44.34 -4.42
N GLU A 218 -41.01 -43.55 -3.64
CA GLU A 218 -41.56 -42.17 -3.73
C GLU A 218 -41.91 -41.68 -2.28
N ALA A 219 -42.58 -40.57 -1.93
CA ALA A 219 -43.36 -39.56 -2.66
C ALA A 219 -43.47 -38.22 -1.87
N THR A 220 -44.05 -37.20 -2.50
CA THR A 220 -44.53 -35.93 -1.90
C THR A 220 -46.03 -36.04 -1.57
N PRO A 221 -46.56 -35.41 -0.50
CA PRO A 221 -47.20 -34.07 -0.59
C PRO A 221 -47.07 -33.24 0.74
N GLN A 222 -47.42 -31.96 0.89
CA GLN A 222 -47.75 -30.82 0.00
C GLN A 222 -47.61 -29.52 0.84
N GLU A 223 -47.43 -28.38 0.18
CA GLU A 223 -47.60 -27.03 0.76
C GLU A 223 -49.10 -26.64 0.81
N PRO A 224 -49.49 -25.64 1.61
CA PRO A 224 -50.03 -24.44 0.94
C PRO A 224 -49.75 -23.09 1.62
N LEU A 225 -49.18 -22.15 0.86
CA LEU A 225 -49.73 -20.82 0.54
C LEU A 225 -50.89 -20.29 1.42
N LEU A 226 -50.71 -19.08 1.98
CA LEU A 226 -51.66 -17.97 2.29
C LEU A 226 -51.16 -17.21 3.55
N GLN A 227 -51.24 -15.89 3.71
CA GLN A 227 -51.58 -14.79 2.79
C GLN A 227 -51.01 -13.46 3.34
N LYS A 228 -50.95 -12.43 2.48
CA LYS A 228 -50.47 -11.08 2.80
C LYS A 228 -51.64 -10.22 3.33
N THR A 229 -51.52 -9.57 4.49
CA THR A 229 -52.57 -8.64 4.97
C THR A 229 -52.02 -7.44 5.76
N PRO A 230 -52.17 -6.21 5.26
CA PRO A 230 -52.18 -4.98 6.04
C PRO A 230 -53.58 -4.32 6.01
N PRO A 231 -53.73 -3.14 6.64
CA PRO A 231 -53.77 -2.89 8.07
C PRO A 231 -55.24 -2.95 8.60
N GLN A 232 -55.45 -2.79 9.90
CA GLN A 232 -56.78 -2.50 10.46
C GLN A 232 -56.74 -1.27 11.36
N GLU A 233 -57.59 -0.31 10.99
CA GLU A 233 -57.86 0.93 11.70
C GLU A 233 -58.86 0.66 12.83
N SER A 234 -58.62 1.19 14.03
CA SER A 234 -59.62 1.23 15.11
C SER A 234 -59.49 2.47 15.98
N LYS A 235 -60.39 3.43 15.76
CA LYS A 235 -60.87 4.31 16.84
C LYS A 235 -61.67 3.46 17.84
N PRO A 236 -61.70 3.84 19.13
CA PRO A 236 -62.92 4.55 19.54
C PRO A 236 -62.70 5.75 20.49
N THR A 237 -63.73 6.59 20.46
CA THR A 237 -64.11 7.70 21.33
C THR A 237 -64.04 7.44 22.84
N GLY A 238 -63.69 8.48 23.60
CA GLY A 238 -63.96 8.70 25.03
C GLY A 238 -63.48 10.12 25.36
N ASP A 239 -64.28 11.17 25.22
CA ASP A 239 -65.45 11.60 26.01
C ASP A 239 -65.10 12.33 27.33
N GLN A 240 -65.18 13.66 27.23
CA GLN A 240 -65.63 14.66 28.20
C GLN A 240 -65.26 14.53 29.70
N SER A 241 -64.49 15.51 30.19
CA SER A 241 -64.94 16.48 31.21
C SER A 241 -64.12 17.77 31.12
#